data_AF-A0A926BU47-F1
#
_entry.id   AF-A0A926BU47-F1
#
_cell.length_a   1.000
_cell.length_b   1.000
_cell.length_c   1.000
_cell.angle_alpha   90.00
_cell.angle_beta   90.00
_cell.angle_gamma   90.00
#
_symmetry.space_group_name_H-M   'P 1'
#
loop_
_entity.id
_entity.type
_entity.pdbx_description
1 polymer ?
#
loop_
_entity_poly.entity_id
_entity_poly.type
_entity_poly.pdbx_seq_one_letter_code
_entity_poly.pdbx_strand_id
1 'polypeptide(L)'
;EDEALDAYYDELHPGVLRLIRHTVTAARRSGVPATICGELAGNPIATGLLIGLGIRRFSVPPIQLLPLKMRIRAITTHEAFAWARAALRMSSAADVRAYLASCNGGGEGDF
;
A
#
# COMPACT_ATOMS: atom_id res chain seq x y z
N GLU A 1 17.06 16.88 -12.72
CA GLU A 1 16.33 16.42 -11.52
C GLU A 1 16.01 17.67 -10.74
N ASP A 2 14.72 18.00 -10.59
CA ASP A 2 14.28 19.25 -9.96
C ASP A 2 13.90 18.97 -8.50
N GLU A 3 14.82 19.23 -7.59
CA GLU A 3 14.72 18.97 -6.14
C GLU A 3 13.45 19.58 -5.48
N ALA A 4 12.88 20.64 -6.08
CA ALA A 4 11.65 21.26 -5.63
C ALA A 4 10.38 20.41 -5.90
N LEU A 5 10.42 19.48 -6.86
CA LEU A 5 9.30 18.59 -7.20
C LEU A 5 9.30 17.29 -6.40
N ASP A 6 10.44 16.86 -5.86
CA ASP A 6 10.55 15.60 -5.09
C ASP A 6 9.65 15.62 -3.84
N ALA A 7 9.42 16.79 -3.24
CA ALA A 7 8.49 16.96 -2.12
C ALA A 7 7.02 16.66 -2.47
N TYR A 8 6.65 16.67 -3.77
CA TYR A 8 5.32 16.32 -4.26
C TYR A 8 5.19 14.85 -4.69
N TYR A 9 6.31 14.15 -4.86
CA TYR A 9 6.35 12.73 -5.19
C TYR A 9 6.23 11.86 -3.93
N ASP A 10 4.98 11.69 -3.45
CA ASP A 10 4.70 10.75 -2.36
C ASP A 10 3.72 9.65 -2.83
N GLU A 11 4.20 8.42 -2.86
CA GLU A 11 3.44 7.23 -3.25
C GLU A 11 2.23 6.97 -2.34
N LEU A 12 2.26 7.45 -1.09
CA LEU A 12 1.16 7.36 -0.13
C LEU A 12 0.17 8.52 -0.22
N HIS A 13 0.37 9.46 -1.16
CA HIS A 13 -0.56 10.56 -1.35
C HIS A 13 -1.97 10.03 -1.68
N PRO A 14 -3.04 10.54 -1.04
CA PRO A 14 -4.40 10.04 -1.26
C PRO A 14 -4.85 10.04 -2.72
N GLY A 15 -4.34 10.97 -3.54
CA GLY A 15 -4.57 10.97 -4.99
C GLY A 15 -4.04 9.71 -5.70
N VAL A 16 -2.82 9.28 -5.37
CA VAL A 16 -2.20 8.06 -5.91
C VAL A 16 -2.97 6.83 -5.42
N LEU A 17 -3.35 6.79 -4.16
CA LEU A 17 -4.13 5.68 -3.59
C LEU A 17 -5.52 5.54 -4.26
N ARG A 18 -6.17 6.65 -4.57
CA ARG A 18 -7.44 6.67 -5.33
C ARG A 18 -7.23 6.16 -6.75
N LEU A 19 -6.13 6.54 -7.40
CA LEU A 19 -5.75 6.02 -8.72
C LEU A 19 -5.55 4.50 -8.69
N ILE A 20 -4.78 3.98 -7.72
CA ILE A 20 -4.58 2.53 -7.53
C ILE A 20 -5.94 1.84 -7.36
N ARG A 21 -6.81 2.36 -6.47
CA ARG A 21 -8.16 1.79 -6.27
C ARG A 21 -8.98 1.80 -7.55
N HIS A 22 -8.91 2.86 -8.33
CA HIS A 22 -9.63 2.97 -9.60
C HIS A 22 -9.15 1.89 -10.58
N THR A 23 -7.84 1.75 -10.76
CA THR A 23 -7.22 0.73 -11.62
C THR A 23 -7.60 -0.68 -11.18
N VAL A 24 -7.54 -0.98 -9.88
CA VAL A 24 -7.95 -2.29 -9.34
C VAL A 24 -9.44 -2.55 -9.59
N THR A 25 -10.29 -1.54 -9.44
CA THR A 25 -11.73 -1.67 -9.69
C THR A 25 -12.01 -1.93 -11.17
N ALA A 26 -11.32 -1.24 -12.09
CA ALA A 26 -11.44 -1.46 -13.53
C ALA A 26 -10.95 -2.86 -13.94
N ALA A 27 -9.81 -3.31 -13.41
CA ALA A 27 -9.29 -4.65 -13.64
C ALA A 27 -10.27 -5.74 -13.18
N ARG A 28 -10.83 -5.59 -11.98
CA ARG A 28 -11.85 -6.50 -11.44
C ARG A 28 -13.11 -6.56 -12.31
N ARG A 29 -13.61 -5.41 -12.76
CA ARG A 29 -14.77 -5.34 -13.67
C ARG A 29 -14.52 -6.04 -15.01
N SER A 30 -13.27 -6.05 -15.45
CA SER A 30 -12.84 -6.67 -16.71
C SER A 30 -12.42 -8.13 -16.54
N GLY A 31 -12.47 -8.70 -15.33
CA GLY A 31 -12.05 -10.07 -15.05
C GLY A 31 -10.54 -10.30 -15.16
N VAL A 32 -9.72 -9.24 -15.18
CA VAL A 32 -8.25 -9.34 -15.29
C VAL A 32 -7.57 -9.05 -13.96
N PRO A 33 -6.40 -9.67 -13.68
CA PRO A 33 -5.65 -9.37 -12.47
C PRO A 33 -4.95 -8.01 -12.54
N ALA A 34 -4.89 -7.32 -11.40
CA ALA A 34 -4.01 -6.16 -11.20
C ALA A 34 -2.77 -6.57 -10.39
N THR A 35 -1.59 -6.17 -10.86
CA THR A 35 -0.29 -6.39 -10.22
C THR A 35 0.36 -5.05 -9.91
N ILE A 36 1.03 -4.95 -8.76
CA ILE A 36 1.84 -3.78 -8.41
C ILE A 36 3.33 -4.15 -8.41
N CYS A 37 4.14 -3.25 -8.96
CA CYS A 37 5.61 -3.27 -8.96
C CYS A 37 6.12 -1.90 -8.49
N GLY A 38 7.43 -1.76 -8.31
CA GLY A 38 8.05 -0.54 -7.79
C GLY A 38 8.25 -0.57 -6.28
N GLU A 39 8.76 0.52 -5.73
CA GLU A 39 9.18 0.59 -4.32
C GLU A 39 8.01 0.42 -3.36
N LEU A 40 6.85 1.03 -3.66
CA LEU A 40 5.63 0.85 -2.88
C LEU A 40 5.21 -0.62 -2.70
N ALA A 41 5.46 -1.46 -3.71
CA ALA A 41 5.11 -2.89 -3.66
C ALA A 41 5.91 -3.66 -2.59
N GLY A 42 7.15 -3.22 -2.33
CA GLY A 42 8.04 -3.76 -1.32
C GLY A 42 7.88 -3.15 0.07
N ASN A 43 7.13 -2.05 0.18
CA ASN A 43 7.01 -1.29 1.41
C ASN A 43 6.13 -2.03 2.45
N PRO A 44 6.69 -2.46 3.61
CA PRO A 44 5.94 -3.19 4.64
C PRO A 44 4.80 -2.37 5.24
N ILE A 45 4.94 -1.04 5.31
CA ILE A 45 3.93 -0.14 5.85
C ILE A 45 2.71 -0.07 4.92
N ALA A 46 2.96 -0.08 3.61
CA ALA A 46 1.93 0.00 2.58
C ALA A 46 1.29 -1.36 2.24
N THR A 47 1.89 -2.49 2.65
CA THR A 47 1.41 -3.83 2.27
C THR A 47 -0.06 -4.06 2.60
N GLY A 48 -0.47 -3.75 3.83
CA GLY A 48 -1.87 -3.90 4.25
C GLY A 48 -2.82 -2.95 3.52
N LEU A 49 -2.38 -1.71 3.30
CA LEU A 49 -3.11 -0.75 2.49
C LEU A 49 -3.38 -1.29 1.08
N LEU A 50 -2.34 -1.76 0.39
CA LEU A 50 -2.45 -2.29 -0.98
C LEU A 50 -3.39 -3.49 -1.07
N ILE A 51 -3.33 -4.41 -0.09
CA ILE A 51 -4.28 -5.52 0.03
C ILE A 51 -5.70 -4.99 0.21
N GLY A 52 -5.89 -3.97 1.05
CA GLY A 52 -7.19 -3.34 1.31
C GLY A 52 -7.76 -2.62 0.09
N LEU A 53 -6.91 -1.98 -0.72
CA LEU A 53 -7.28 -1.40 -2.01
C LEU A 53 -7.64 -2.46 -3.05
N GLY A 54 -7.22 -3.70 -2.81
CA GLY A 54 -7.67 -4.87 -3.55
C GLY A 54 -6.60 -5.51 -4.43
N ILE A 55 -5.34 -5.10 -4.30
CA ILE A 55 -4.20 -5.72 -4.95
C ILE A 55 -4.01 -7.14 -4.42
N ARG A 56 -3.70 -8.08 -5.32
CA ARG A 56 -3.47 -9.49 -4.98
C ARG A 56 -2.18 -10.04 -5.57
N ARG A 57 -1.47 -9.27 -6.39
CA ARG A 57 -0.21 -9.65 -7.03
C ARG A 57 0.83 -8.56 -6.80
N PHE A 58 1.97 -8.97 -6.26
CA PHE A 58 3.11 -8.11 -5.97
C PHE A 58 4.31 -8.61 -6.77
N SER A 59 5.04 -7.70 -7.39
CA SER A 59 6.32 -7.95 -8.03
C SER A 59 7.37 -7.16 -7.27
N VAL A 60 8.25 -7.87 -6.57
CA VAL A 60 9.29 -7.31 -5.70
C VAL A 60 10.62 -8.04 -5.93
N PRO A 61 11.76 -7.41 -5.63
CA PRO A 61 13.05 -8.07 -5.63
C PRO A 61 13.07 -9.31 -4.71
N PRO A 62 13.87 -10.35 -5.02
CA PRO A 62 13.93 -11.58 -4.22
C PRO A 62 14.19 -11.35 -2.73
N ILE A 63 15.02 -10.35 -2.40
CA ILE A 63 15.36 -10.00 -1.01
C ILE A 63 14.14 -9.52 -0.19
N GLN A 64 13.14 -8.93 -0.85
CA GLN A 64 11.91 -8.45 -0.20
C GLN A 64 10.80 -9.50 -0.17
N LEU A 65 10.96 -10.63 -0.87
CA LEU A 65 9.92 -11.64 -0.99
C LEU A 65 9.52 -12.26 0.36
N LEU A 66 10.52 -12.57 1.21
CA LEU A 66 10.26 -13.19 2.51
C LEU A 66 9.67 -12.19 3.53
N PRO A 67 10.23 -10.98 3.72
CA PRO A 67 9.62 -9.94 4.56
C PRO A 67 8.18 -9.62 4.15
N LEU A 68 7.94 -9.46 2.84
CA LEU A 68 6.60 -9.21 2.32
C LEU A 68 5.65 -10.37 2.65
N LYS A 69 6.05 -11.62 2.42
CA LYS A 69 5.23 -12.80 2.76
C LYS A 69 4.88 -12.86 4.24
N MET A 70 5.85 -12.59 5.13
CA MET A 70 5.59 -12.56 6.58
C MET A 70 4.58 -11.46 6.92
N ARG A 71 4.75 -10.27 6.36
CA ARG A 71 3.83 -9.14 6.57
C ARG A 71 2.41 -9.47 6.09
N ILE A 72 2.27 -10.03 4.88
CA ILE A 72 0.97 -10.45 4.33
C ILE A 72 0.28 -11.47 5.27
N ARG A 73 1.02 -12.41 5.84
CA ARG A 73 0.48 -13.43 6.76
C ARG A 73 0.07 -12.87 8.12
N ALA A 74 0.61 -11.72 8.52
CA ALA A 74 0.30 -11.05 9.77
C ALA A 74 -0.89 -10.08 9.68
N ILE A 75 -1.50 -9.92 8.50
CA ILE A 75 -2.59 -8.97 8.26
C ILE A 75 -3.87 -9.72 7.89
N THR A 76 -4.96 -9.42 8.58
CA THR A 76 -6.27 -9.91 8.16
C THR A 76 -6.85 -9.06 7.04
N THR A 77 -7.67 -9.66 6.18
CA THR A 77 -8.36 -8.90 5.12
C THR A 77 -9.28 -7.82 5.70
N HIS A 78 -9.85 -8.05 6.89
CA HIS A 78 -10.73 -7.08 7.54
C HIS A 78 -9.96 -5.80 7.93
N GLU A 79 -8.80 -5.95 8.57
CA GLU A 79 -7.91 -4.84 8.91
C GLU A 79 -7.45 -4.09 7.66
N ALA A 80 -6.98 -4.82 6.64
CA ALA A 80 -6.55 -4.24 5.38
C ALA A 80 -7.64 -3.35 4.75
N PHE A 81 -8.88 -3.84 4.69
CA PHE A 81 -10.02 -3.05 4.17
C PHE A 81 -10.36 -1.85 5.06
N ALA A 82 -10.22 -1.96 6.38
CA ALA A 82 -10.41 -0.83 7.28
C ALA A 82 -9.35 0.26 7.03
N TRP A 83 -8.08 -0.12 6.95
CA TRP A 83 -6.97 0.80 6.73
C TRP A 83 -7.10 1.53 5.39
N ALA A 84 -7.42 0.82 4.33
CA ALA A 84 -7.62 1.43 3.01
C ALA A 84 -8.78 2.41 2.97
N ARG A 85 -9.90 2.12 3.67
CA ARG A 85 -11.03 3.06 3.74
C ARG A 85 -10.67 4.35 4.49
N ALA A 86 -9.92 4.23 5.58
CA ALA A 86 -9.47 5.39 6.34
C ALA A 86 -8.46 6.24 5.53
N ALA A 87 -7.43 5.61 4.97
CA ALA A 87 -6.39 6.28 4.20
C ALA A 87 -6.95 7.08 3.00
N LEU A 88 -7.95 6.56 2.30
CA LEU A 88 -8.56 7.25 1.15
C LEU A 88 -9.34 8.52 1.52
N ARG A 89 -9.71 8.69 2.80
CA ARG A 89 -10.41 9.87 3.32
C ARG A 89 -9.48 10.95 3.85
N MET A 90 -8.17 10.68 3.92
CA MET A 90 -7.18 11.63 4.40
C MET A 90 -6.83 12.67 3.32
N SER A 91 -6.20 13.75 3.77
CA SER A 91 -5.82 14.92 2.95
C SER A 91 -4.34 14.97 2.58
N SER A 92 -3.45 14.28 3.30
CA SER A 92 -2.01 14.31 3.03
C SER A 92 -1.39 12.93 3.12
N ALA A 93 -0.22 12.76 2.47
CA ALA A 93 0.55 11.53 2.56
C ALA A 93 1.16 11.31 3.95
N ALA A 94 1.48 12.40 4.67
CA ALA A 94 1.97 12.35 6.04
C ALA A 94 0.91 11.74 6.99
N ASP A 95 -0.35 12.16 6.86
CA ASP A 95 -1.46 11.60 7.66
C ASP A 95 -1.63 10.11 7.39
N VAL A 96 -1.57 9.70 6.11
CA VAL A 96 -1.66 8.30 5.72
C VAL A 96 -0.52 7.49 6.33
N ARG A 97 0.72 7.98 6.25
CA ARG A 97 1.90 7.30 6.79
C ARG A 97 1.80 7.15 8.31
N ALA A 98 1.46 8.22 9.02
CA ALA A 98 1.28 8.20 10.47
C ALA A 98 0.16 7.23 10.89
N TYR A 99 -0.95 7.24 10.17
CA TYR A 99 -2.05 6.32 10.42
C TYR A 99 -1.65 4.86 10.21
N LEU A 100 -0.99 4.55 9.08
CA LEU A 100 -0.54 3.18 8.80
C LEU A 100 0.50 2.70 9.82
N ALA A 101 1.43 3.57 10.24
CA ALA A 101 2.38 3.24 11.31
C ALA A 101 1.64 2.88 12.61
N SER A 102 0.64 3.66 13.02
CA SER A 102 -0.16 3.38 14.22
C SER A 102 -0.93 2.05 14.14
N CYS A 103 -1.38 1.68 12.93
CA CYS A 103 -2.12 0.44 12.68
C CYS A 103 -1.19 -0.78 12.56
N ASN A 104 0.07 -0.57 12.18
CA ASN A 104 1.08 -1.61 12.02
C ASN A 104 1.77 -1.99 13.34
N GLY A 105 1.63 -1.19 14.41
CA GLY A 105 2.27 -1.37 15.73
C GLY A 105 1.91 -2.65 16.50
N GLY A 106 1.19 -3.61 15.89
CA GLY A 106 1.04 -4.98 16.39
C GLY A 106 2.07 -5.98 15.83
N GLY A 107 3.04 -5.52 15.04
CA GLY A 107 4.04 -6.37 14.38
C GLY A 107 5.40 -5.71 14.24
N GLU A 108 5.76 -4.83 15.18
CA GLU A 108 7.11 -4.26 15.27
C GLU A 108 8.07 -5.36 15.71
N GLY A 109 8.67 -6.00 14.72
CA GLY A 109 9.88 -6.79 14.85
C GLY A 109 10.84 -6.29 13.80
N ASP A 110 11.87 -5.59 14.25
CA ASP A 110 13.08 -5.26 13.51
C ASP A 110 13.49 -6.41 12.58
N PHE A 111 13.69 -6.07 11.31
CA PHE A 111 14.52 -6.83 10.38
C PHE A 111 15.34 -5.86 9.55
#